data_AF-A0A2N5A3U2-F1
#
_entry.id   AF-A0A2N5A3U2-F1
#
_cell.length_a   1.000
_cell.length_b   1.000
_cell.length_c   1.000
_cell.angle_alpha   90.00
_cell.angle_beta   90.00
_cell.angle_gamma   90.00
#
_symmetry.space_group_name_H-M   'P 1'
#
loop_
_entity.id
_entity.type
_entity.pdbx_description
1 polymer ?
#
loop_
_entity_poly.entity_id
_entity_poly.type
_entity_poly.pdbx_seq_one_letter_code
_entity_poly.pdbx_strand_id
1 'polypeptide(L)'
;MATLGNEPRLAAMLAAAQTDDEAATAARLAAILEEPPRGGLVDLGAVFSRQQTNWQQRAQQLMKRLARRGGQPDAEGMAGLLASAFADRIARRRGQEGRYQLANGMGAMLDADDALGRHEWLIAPLLLQGSASPDARMLLALPVDIGELIAARPELAQRSDTVEWDEAQGTLKAWRRTVIGQLVIKTQPLAKPSEAELHQAML
;
A
#
# COMPACT_ATOMS: atom_id res chain seq x y z
N MET A 1 13.24 8.59 14.06
CA MET A 1 12.81 9.07 12.72
C MET A 1 13.56 10.35 12.29
N ALA A 2 13.79 11.35 13.16
CA ALA A 2 14.47 12.61 12.79
C ALA A 2 15.99 12.51 12.47
N THR A 3 16.63 11.36 12.70
CA THR A 3 18.09 11.17 12.53
C THR A 3 18.53 10.81 11.09
N LEU A 4 17.61 10.47 10.18
CA LEU A 4 17.97 9.95 8.86
C LEU A 4 18.07 11.02 7.75
N GLY A 5 17.45 12.19 7.95
CA GLY A 5 17.42 13.27 6.94
C GLY A 5 16.69 12.90 5.64
N ASN A 6 15.83 11.88 5.67
CA ASN A 6 15.00 11.44 4.54
C ASN A 6 13.55 11.92 4.72
N GLU A 7 12.76 11.83 3.66
CA GLU A 7 11.29 12.01 3.74
C GLU A 7 10.71 11.04 4.81
N PRO A 8 9.74 11.48 5.64
CA PRO A 8 9.29 10.72 6.81
C PRO A 8 8.83 9.28 6.54
N ARG A 9 8.22 8.99 5.39
CA ARG A 9 7.76 7.64 5.03
C ARG A 9 8.94 6.75 4.68
N LEU A 10 9.93 7.26 3.94
CA LEU A 10 11.15 6.51 3.67
C LEU A 10 11.92 6.19 4.96
N ALA A 11 11.98 7.15 5.89
CA ALA A 11 12.56 6.92 7.22
C ALA A 11 11.77 5.87 8.02
N ALA A 12 10.43 5.86 7.92
CA ALA A 12 9.58 4.85 8.55
C ALA A 12 9.85 3.45 7.97
N MET A 13 9.92 3.34 6.64
CA MET A 13 10.21 2.08 5.94
C MET A 13 11.58 1.51 6.35
N LEU A 14 12.61 2.35 6.39
CA LEU A 14 13.96 1.96 6.81
C LEU A 14 14.00 1.54 8.29
N ALA A 15 13.22 2.19 9.15
CA ALA A 15 13.14 1.86 10.57
C ALA A 15 12.31 0.61 10.87
N ALA A 16 11.40 0.22 9.96
CA ALA A 16 10.60 -0.99 10.10
C ALA A 16 11.38 -2.28 9.79
N ALA A 17 12.52 -2.17 9.11
CA ALA A 17 13.39 -3.31 8.82
C ALA A 17 14.04 -3.87 10.09
N GLN A 18 13.87 -5.17 10.31
CA GLN A 18 14.36 -5.90 11.48
C GLN A 18 15.67 -6.64 11.17
N THR A 19 15.79 -7.19 9.96
CA THR A 19 16.96 -7.94 9.49
C THR A 19 17.86 -7.09 8.59
N ASP A 20 19.09 -7.58 8.36
CA ASP A 20 20.02 -6.92 7.43
C ASP A 20 19.52 -6.98 5.98
N ASP A 21 18.88 -8.08 5.56
CA ASP A 21 18.28 -8.23 4.24
C ASP A 21 17.11 -7.26 4.05
N GLU A 22 16.21 -7.16 5.04
CA GLU A 22 15.13 -6.17 5.02
C GLU A 22 15.66 -4.75 4.97
N ALA A 23 16.73 -4.44 5.71
CA ALA A 23 17.35 -3.12 5.69
C ALA A 23 17.95 -2.83 4.31
N ALA A 24 18.59 -3.81 3.66
CA ALA A 24 19.12 -3.68 2.31
C ALA A 24 18.01 -3.47 1.27
N THR A 25 16.90 -4.22 1.39
CA THR A 25 15.69 -4.04 0.56
C THR A 25 15.09 -2.65 0.75
N ALA A 26 14.88 -2.22 1.99
CA ALA A 26 14.34 -0.90 2.31
C ALA A 26 15.25 0.24 1.81
N ALA A 27 16.57 0.09 1.95
CA ALA A 27 17.55 1.05 1.45
C ALA A 27 17.51 1.17 -0.09
N ARG A 28 17.35 0.05 -0.80
CA ARG A 28 17.20 0.06 -2.25
C ARG A 28 15.87 0.68 -2.70
N LEU A 29 14.77 0.34 -2.03
CA LEU A 29 13.46 0.97 -2.29
C LEU A 29 13.51 2.48 -2.04
N ALA A 30 14.12 2.92 -0.93
CA ALA A 30 14.27 4.34 -0.62
C ALA A 30 15.10 5.06 -1.68
N ALA A 31 16.21 4.47 -2.13
CA ALA A 31 17.02 5.04 -3.20
C ALA A 31 16.25 5.20 -4.52
N ILE A 32 15.41 4.21 -4.89
CA ILE A 32 14.56 4.29 -6.08
C ILE A 32 13.48 5.37 -5.91
N LEU A 33 12.87 5.49 -4.73
CA LEU A 33 11.80 6.47 -4.50
C LEU A 33 12.33 7.92 -4.40
N GLU A 34 13.56 8.11 -3.95
CA GLU A 34 14.23 9.42 -3.97
C GLU A 34 14.64 9.85 -5.39
N GLU A 35 15.11 8.90 -6.22
CA GLU A 35 15.47 9.13 -7.62
C GLU A 35 14.73 8.14 -8.55
N PRO A 36 13.43 8.36 -8.82
CA PRO A 36 12.65 7.46 -9.66
C PRO A 36 13.23 7.29 -11.06
N PRO A 37 13.02 6.12 -11.71
CA PRO A 37 13.50 5.89 -13.07
C PRO A 37 12.90 6.89 -14.05
N ARG A 38 13.71 7.32 -15.01
CA ARG A 38 13.23 8.06 -16.18
C ARG A 38 12.62 7.07 -17.18
N GLY A 39 11.56 7.46 -17.88
CA GLY A 39 11.01 6.68 -18.99
C GLY A 39 9.73 5.88 -18.70
N GLY A 40 8.96 6.24 -17.66
CA GLY A 40 7.56 5.85 -17.54
C GLY A 40 7.27 4.40 -17.14
N LEU A 41 8.28 3.59 -16.79
CA LEU A 41 8.03 2.25 -16.24
C LEU A 41 7.44 2.37 -14.83
N VAL A 42 6.20 1.90 -14.67
CA VAL A 42 5.46 1.98 -13.39
C VAL A 42 5.73 0.78 -12.47
N ASP A 43 6.01 -0.40 -13.04
CA ASP A 43 6.26 -1.62 -12.26
C ASP A 43 7.52 -1.51 -11.40
N LEU A 44 7.32 -1.32 -10.09
CA LEU A 44 8.37 -1.18 -9.10
C LEU A 44 9.19 -2.46 -8.95
N GLY A 45 8.63 -3.64 -9.15
CA GLY A 45 9.39 -4.89 -9.11
C GLY A 45 10.38 -4.97 -10.27
N ALA A 46 9.92 -4.62 -11.48
CA ALA A 46 10.78 -4.51 -12.64
C ALA A 46 11.87 -3.44 -12.45
N VAL A 47 11.53 -2.28 -11.90
CA VAL A 47 12.50 -1.21 -11.57
C VAL A 47 13.50 -1.68 -10.51
N PHE A 48 13.04 -2.35 -9.46
CA PHE A 48 13.88 -2.85 -8.37
C PHE A 48 14.92 -3.85 -8.87
N SER A 49 14.59 -4.71 -9.83
CA SER A 49 15.54 -5.67 -10.41
C SER A 49 16.70 -5.01 -11.18
N ARG A 50 16.53 -3.78 -11.68
CA ARG A 50 17.56 -3.10 -12.47
C ARG A 50 18.78 -2.77 -11.63
N GLN A 51 19.96 -2.97 -12.20
CA GLN A 51 21.22 -2.55 -11.59
C GLN A 51 21.57 -1.14 -12.07
N GLN A 52 21.41 -0.15 -11.20
CA GLN A 52 21.87 1.22 -11.46
C GLN A 52 22.81 1.69 -10.36
N THR A 53 23.95 2.25 -10.76
CA THR A 53 25.04 2.62 -9.85
C THR A 53 24.62 3.69 -8.84
N ASN A 54 23.83 4.69 -9.25
CA ASN A 54 23.34 5.74 -8.36
C ASN A 54 22.47 5.16 -7.22
N TRP A 55 21.53 4.27 -7.54
CA TRP A 55 20.70 3.63 -6.52
C TRP A 55 21.51 2.74 -5.57
N GLN A 56 22.50 2.01 -6.10
CA GLN A 56 23.39 1.19 -5.28
C GLN A 56 24.21 2.06 -4.31
N GLN A 57 24.81 3.15 -4.79
CA GLN A 57 25.58 4.08 -3.96
C GLN A 57 24.70 4.70 -2.87
N ARG A 58 23.49 5.14 -3.23
CA ARG A 58 22.55 5.73 -2.28
C ARG A 58 22.08 4.71 -1.24
N ALA A 59 21.73 3.49 -1.65
CA ALA A 59 21.37 2.42 -0.73
C ALA A 59 22.51 2.11 0.26
N GLN A 60 23.76 2.03 -0.21
CA GLN A 60 24.92 1.84 0.66
C GLN A 60 25.11 2.99 1.67
N GLN A 61 24.87 4.23 1.25
CA GLN A 61 24.92 5.38 2.16
C GLN A 61 23.84 5.27 3.25
N LEU A 62 22.62 4.87 2.89
CA LEU A 62 21.52 4.65 3.84
C LEU A 62 21.86 3.52 4.82
N MET A 63 22.39 2.40 4.35
CA MET A 63 22.84 1.29 5.20
C MET A 63 23.91 1.73 6.20
N LYS A 64 24.89 2.54 5.77
CA LYS A 64 25.89 3.13 6.67
C LYS A 64 25.26 4.00 7.76
N ARG A 65 24.24 4.81 7.42
CA ARG A 65 23.51 5.64 8.40
C ARG A 65 22.71 4.80 9.40
N LEU A 66 22.20 3.65 8.98
CA LEU A 66 21.53 2.67 9.84
C LEU A 66 22.50 1.83 10.68
N ALA A 67 23.81 2.05 10.54
CA ALA A 67 24.86 1.22 11.15
C ALA A 67 24.75 -0.28 10.79
N ARG A 68 24.20 -0.60 9.61
CA ARG A 68 24.12 -1.95 9.06
C ARG A 68 25.19 -2.15 7.99
N ARG A 69 25.79 -3.34 7.92
CA ARG A 69 26.93 -3.62 7.02
C ARG A 69 26.78 -4.89 6.17
N GLY A 70 25.66 -5.59 6.29
CA GLY A 70 25.35 -6.80 5.53
C GLY A 70 24.03 -6.68 4.76
N GLY A 71 23.50 -7.84 4.37
CA GLY A 71 22.20 -7.98 3.71
C GLY A 71 22.26 -7.99 2.19
N GLN A 72 21.34 -8.71 1.58
CA GLN A 72 21.08 -8.69 0.14
C GLN A 72 19.66 -8.18 -0.11
N PRO A 73 19.48 -7.15 -0.97
CA PRO A 73 18.14 -6.70 -1.33
C PRO A 73 17.36 -7.83 -2.00
N ASP A 74 16.18 -8.10 -1.46
CA ASP A 74 15.28 -9.16 -1.90
C ASP A 74 13.92 -8.59 -2.30
N ALA A 75 13.44 -9.05 -3.45
CA ALA A 75 12.16 -8.62 -4.02
C ALA A 75 10.96 -9.13 -3.20
N GLU A 76 11.07 -10.30 -2.58
CA GLU A 76 9.96 -10.90 -1.81
C GLU A 76 9.60 -10.06 -0.58
N GLY A 77 10.59 -9.42 0.05
CA GLY A 77 10.39 -8.54 1.21
C GLY A 77 9.81 -7.15 0.92
N MET A 78 9.66 -6.76 -0.36
CA MET A 78 9.26 -5.39 -0.72
C MET A 78 7.85 -5.02 -0.22
N ALA A 79 6.88 -5.92 -0.37
CA ALA A 79 5.48 -5.63 -0.09
C ALA A 79 5.27 -5.28 1.39
N GLY A 80 5.85 -6.08 2.29
CA GLY A 80 5.82 -5.85 3.72
C GLY A 80 6.44 -4.49 4.08
N LEU A 81 7.63 -4.19 3.59
CA LEU A 81 8.35 -2.95 3.89
C LEU A 81 7.59 -1.71 3.36
N LEU A 82 7.07 -1.76 2.14
CA LEU A 82 6.26 -0.68 1.59
C LEU A 82 5.01 -0.46 2.44
N ALA A 83 4.32 -1.52 2.86
CA ALA A 83 3.13 -1.41 3.68
C ALA A 83 3.39 -0.73 5.04
N SER A 84 4.59 -0.82 5.64
CA SER A 84 4.90 -0.07 6.88
C SER A 84 4.86 1.45 6.71
N ALA A 85 5.09 1.94 5.50
CA ALA A 85 5.27 3.38 5.23
C ALA A 85 4.20 3.96 4.30
N PHE A 86 3.50 3.10 3.57
CA PHE A 86 2.56 3.44 2.51
C PHE A 86 1.26 2.63 2.61
N ALA A 87 0.85 2.21 3.82
CA ALA A 87 -0.41 1.50 4.05
C ALA A 87 -1.63 2.25 3.47
N ASP A 88 -1.63 3.58 3.59
CA ASP A 88 -2.66 4.47 3.03
C ASP A 88 -2.68 4.52 1.50
N ARG A 89 -1.61 4.03 0.85
CA ARG A 89 -1.47 3.92 -0.61
C ARG A 89 -1.53 2.47 -1.13
N ILE A 90 -2.00 1.54 -0.30
CA ILE A 90 -2.53 0.27 -0.80
C ILE A 90 -3.74 0.61 -1.68
N ALA A 91 -3.82 0.00 -2.85
CA ALA A 91 -4.77 0.33 -3.89
C ALA A 91 -5.55 -0.91 -4.33
N ARG A 92 -6.87 -0.76 -4.51
CA ARG A 92 -7.75 -1.78 -5.10
C ARG A 92 -8.36 -1.29 -6.39
N ARG A 93 -8.34 -2.12 -7.43
CA ARG A 93 -8.97 -1.80 -8.72
C ARG A 93 -10.46 -1.51 -8.55
N ARG A 94 -10.95 -0.44 -9.15
CA ARG A 94 -12.36 -0.02 -9.13
C ARG A 94 -12.88 0.13 -10.55
N GLY A 95 -13.83 -0.71 -10.94
CA GLY A 95 -14.43 -0.66 -12.26
C GLY A 95 -13.48 -1.14 -13.37
N GLN A 96 -13.56 -0.50 -14.53
CA GLN A 96 -12.74 -0.78 -15.71
C GLN A 96 -11.73 0.39 -15.93
N GLU A 97 -10.79 0.24 -16.87
CA GLU A 97 -9.85 1.31 -17.30
C GLU A 97 -8.72 1.69 -16.32
N GLY A 98 -8.14 0.74 -15.58
CA GLY A 98 -6.93 1.02 -14.80
C GLY A 98 -7.11 2.00 -13.63
N ARG A 99 -8.36 2.22 -13.20
CA ARG A 99 -8.69 3.03 -12.02
C ARG A 99 -8.65 2.20 -10.74
N TYR A 100 -8.16 2.82 -9.68
CA TYR A 100 -7.99 2.24 -8.36
C TYR A 100 -8.51 3.20 -7.30
N GLN A 101 -8.93 2.65 -6.17
CA GLN A 101 -9.14 3.39 -4.94
C GLN A 101 -7.97 3.08 -4.00
N LEU A 102 -7.38 4.10 -3.38
CA LEU A 102 -6.38 3.98 -2.35
C LEU A 102 -7.03 3.75 -0.97
N ALA A 103 -6.28 3.20 -0.02
CA ALA A 103 -6.74 2.96 1.35
C ALA A 103 -7.13 4.23 2.10
N ASN A 104 -6.59 5.39 1.74
CA ASN A 104 -7.07 6.68 2.24
C ASN A 104 -8.37 7.19 1.59
N GLY A 105 -8.92 6.45 0.61
CA GLY A 105 -10.14 6.79 -0.11
C GLY A 105 -9.94 7.61 -1.39
N MET A 106 -8.73 8.14 -1.64
CA MET A 106 -8.43 8.87 -2.88
C MET A 106 -8.47 7.93 -4.08
N GLY A 107 -8.87 8.46 -5.23
CA GLY A 107 -8.74 7.75 -6.49
C GLY A 107 -7.33 7.82 -7.05
N ALA A 108 -6.92 6.76 -7.74
CA ALA A 108 -5.65 6.69 -8.45
C ALA A 108 -5.82 5.97 -9.79
N MET A 109 -4.95 6.26 -10.76
CA MET A 109 -5.03 5.68 -12.10
C MET A 109 -3.66 5.23 -12.60
N LEU A 110 -3.69 4.14 -13.38
CA LEU A 110 -2.65 3.76 -14.32
C LEU A 110 -3.03 4.25 -15.72
N ASP A 111 -2.06 4.26 -16.64
CA ASP A 111 -2.38 4.38 -18.06
C ASP A 111 -3.19 3.14 -18.50
N ALA A 112 -4.14 3.32 -19.42
CA ALA A 112 -5.13 2.27 -19.75
C ALA A 112 -4.51 0.94 -20.21
N ASP A 113 -3.36 1.02 -20.89
CA ASP A 113 -2.63 -0.14 -21.43
C ASP A 113 -1.49 -0.63 -20.53
N ASP A 114 -1.35 -0.08 -19.32
CA ASP A 114 -0.30 -0.51 -18.38
C ASP A 114 -0.57 -1.95 -17.91
N ALA A 115 0.46 -2.80 -18.00
CA ALA A 115 0.37 -4.21 -17.63
C ALA A 115 -0.05 -4.42 -16.17
N LEU A 116 0.23 -3.46 -15.27
CA LEU A 116 -0.19 -3.54 -13.87
C LEU A 116 -1.72 -3.50 -13.71
N GLY A 117 -2.45 -2.95 -14.69
CA GLY A 117 -3.91 -2.88 -14.67
C GLY A 117 -4.62 -4.24 -14.55
N ARG A 118 -3.92 -5.34 -14.88
CA ARG A 118 -4.45 -6.71 -14.70
C ARG A 118 -4.52 -7.15 -13.24
N HIS A 119 -3.73 -6.56 -12.36
CA HIS A 119 -3.68 -6.91 -10.94
C HIS A 119 -4.76 -6.16 -10.16
N GLU A 120 -5.49 -6.86 -9.29
CA GLU A 120 -6.54 -6.25 -8.47
C GLU A 120 -5.96 -5.33 -7.38
N TRP A 121 -4.82 -5.72 -6.81
CA TRP A 121 -4.20 -5.05 -5.66
C TRP A 121 -2.79 -4.57 -6.00
N LEU A 122 -2.52 -3.32 -5.64
CA LEU A 122 -1.24 -2.67 -5.81
C LEU A 122 -0.85 -1.94 -4.52
N ILE A 123 0.45 -1.67 -4.32
CA ILE A 123 0.93 -0.61 -3.42
C ILE A 123 1.54 0.47 -4.31
N ALA A 124 1.05 1.71 -4.22
CA ALA A 124 1.48 2.81 -5.09
C ALA A 124 2.28 3.87 -4.30
N PRO A 125 3.57 3.62 -3.98
CA PRO A 125 4.36 4.52 -3.14
C PRO A 125 4.67 5.86 -3.80
N LEU A 126 4.57 6.00 -5.13
CA LEU A 126 4.80 7.26 -5.83
C LEU A 126 3.60 7.63 -6.70
N LEU A 127 3.00 8.77 -6.38
CA LEU A 127 1.79 9.30 -7.00
C LEU A 127 2.05 10.73 -7.49
N LEU A 128 1.41 11.11 -8.60
CA LEU A 128 1.38 12.48 -9.11
C LEU A 128 -0.06 12.97 -9.18
N GLN A 129 -0.42 13.91 -8.31
CA GLN A 129 -1.72 14.57 -8.38
C GLN A 129 -1.69 15.60 -9.51
N GLY A 130 -2.39 15.31 -10.60
CA GLY A 130 -2.65 16.29 -11.66
C GLY A 130 -3.75 17.26 -11.26
N SER A 131 -3.77 18.45 -11.88
CA SER A 131 -4.86 19.42 -11.73
C SER A 131 -6.09 19.08 -12.58
N ALA A 132 -5.95 18.21 -13.59
CA ALA A 132 -6.98 17.90 -14.59
C ALA A 132 -7.90 16.72 -14.21
N SER A 133 -7.54 15.93 -13.21
CA SER A 133 -8.29 14.74 -12.78
C SER A 133 -8.36 14.66 -11.25
N PRO A 134 -9.48 14.21 -10.67
CA PRO A 134 -9.54 13.90 -9.25
C PRO A 134 -8.62 12.72 -8.87
N ASP A 135 -8.35 11.81 -9.80
CA ASP A 135 -7.53 10.61 -9.57
C ASP A 135 -6.03 10.93 -9.75
N ALA A 136 -5.20 10.51 -8.78
CA ALA A 136 -3.74 10.64 -8.85
C ALA A 136 -3.14 9.65 -9.85
N ARG A 137 -2.18 10.06 -10.67
CA ARG A 137 -1.45 9.13 -11.55
C ARG A 137 -0.44 8.32 -10.74
N MET A 138 -0.45 6.99 -10.87
CA MET A 138 0.57 6.13 -10.30
C MET A 138 1.85 6.21 -11.12
N LEU A 139 2.95 6.63 -10.49
CA LEU A 139 4.27 6.71 -11.13
C LEU A 139 5.11 5.47 -10.86
N LEU A 140 4.95 4.88 -9.67
CA LEU A 140 5.51 3.57 -9.32
C LEU A 140 4.48 2.80 -8.50
N ALA A 141 4.31 1.52 -8.82
CA ALA A 141 3.43 0.61 -8.10
C ALA A 141 3.98 -0.82 -8.09
N LEU A 142 3.68 -1.55 -7.01
CA LEU A 142 4.03 -2.95 -6.83
C LEU A 142 2.75 -3.79 -6.79
N PRO A 143 2.58 -4.82 -7.66
CA PRO A 143 1.48 -5.76 -7.52
C PRO A 143 1.67 -6.64 -6.30
N VAL A 144 0.58 -6.91 -5.57
CA VAL A 144 0.61 -7.70 -4.32
C VAL A 144 -0.54 -8.68 -4.28
N ASP A 145 -0.32 -9.84 -3.65
CA ASP A 145 -1.43 -10.66 -3.14
C ASP A 145 -1.87 -10.07 -1.80
N ILE A 146 -3.14 -9.68 -1.71
CA ILE A 146 -3.64 -9.01 -0.51
C ILE A 146 -3.77 -9.98 0.68
N GLY A 147 -4.00 -11.27 0.42
CA GLY A 147 -4.09 -12.29 1.45
C GLY A 147 -2.72 -12.55 2.08
N GLU A 148 -1.68 -12.69 1.27
CA GLU A 148 -0.29 -12.82 1.74
C GLU A 148 0.17 -11.57 2.49
N LEU A 149 -0.14 -10.37 1.98
CA LEU A 149 0.20 -9.12 2.65
C LEU A 149 -0.46 -9.00 4.03
N ILE A 150 -1.75 -9.35 4.14
CA ILE A 150 -2.46 -9.35 5.42
C ILE A 150 -1.92 -10.45 6.36
N ALA A 151 -1.54 -11.61 5.84
CA ALA A 151 -0.96 -12.68 6.64
C ALA A 151 0.39 -12.25 7.24
N ALA A 152 1.22 -11.56 6.45
CA ALA A 152 2.49 -11.02 6.90
C ALA A 152 2.33 -9.80 7.84
N ARG A 153 1.27 -8.99 7.62
CA ARG A 153 0.99 -7.77 8.39
C ARG A 153 -0.48 -7.68 8.83
N PRO A 154 -0.89 -8.47 9.83
CA PRO A 154 -2.29 -8.52 10.28
C PRO A 154 -2.82 -7.17 10.75
N GLU A 155 -1.95 -6.27 11.21
CA GLU A 155 -2.30 -4.92 11.67
C GLU A 155 -2.90 -4.02 10.59
N LEU A 156 -2.69 -4.35 9.30
CA LEU A 156 -3.29 -3.60 8.18
C LEU A 156 -4.80 -3.81 8.10
N ALA A 157 -5.28 -5.01 8.47
CA ALA A 157 -6.66 -5.42 8.31
C ALA A 157 -7.46 -5.15 9.59
N GLN A 158 -8.40 -4.22 9.51
CA GLN A 158 -9.28 -3.86 10.61
C GLN A 158 -10.67 -4.45 10.41
N ARG A 159 -11.34 -4.81 11.50
CA ARG A 159 -12.75 -5.21 11.48
C ARG A 159 -13.62 -4.00 11.78
N SER A 160 -14.64 -3.79 10.97
CA SER A 160 -15.66 -2.78 11.16
C SER A 160 -17.02 -3.43 11.02
N ASP A 161 -17.84 -3.30 12.05
CA ASP A 161 -19.24 -3.73 12.02
C ASP A 161 -20.08 -2.53 11.55
N THR A 162 -20.82 -2.69 10.45
CA THR A 162 -21.65 -1.66 9.86
C THR A 162 -23.09 -2.14 9.85
N VAL A 163 -24.00 -1.30 10.35
CA VAL A 163 -25.44 -1.53 10.28
C VAL A 163 -26.03 -0.58 9.25
N GLU A 164 -26.67 -1.14 8.23
CA GLU A 164 -27.31 -0.36 7.16
C GLU A 164 -28.80 -0.73 7.11
N TRP A 165 -29.65 0.28 6.87
CA TRP A 165 -31.06 0.06 6.58
C TRP A 165 -31.19 -0.42 5.13
N ASP A 166 -31.70 -1.64 4.94
CA ASP A 166 -32.04 -2.16 3.62
C ASP A 166 -33.44 -1.66 3.26
N GLU A 167 -33.51 -0.60 2.46
CA GLU A 167 -34.78 -0.02 1.99
C GLU A 167 -35.62 -1.02 1.19
N ALA A 168 -34.99 -1.93 0.43
CA ALA A 168 -35.70 -2.89 -0.40
C ALA A 168 -36.39 -3.98 0.42
N GLN A 169 -35.85 -4.32 1.59
CA GLN A 169 -36.40 -5.33 2.50
C GLN A 169 -37.08 -4.71 3.73
N GLY A 170 -37.02 -3.39 3.91
CA GLY A 170 -37.54 -2.70 5.09
C GLY A 170 -36.94 -3.21 6.40
N THR A 171 -35.66 -3.60 6.40
CA THR A 171 -35.02 -4.25 7.56
C THR A 171 -33.59 -3.78 7.78
N LEU A 172 -33.12 -3.88 9.02
CA LEU A 172 -31.73 -3.61 9.37
C LEU A 172 -30.86 -4.82 8.99
N LYS A 173 -29.83 -4.59 8.18
CA LYS A 173 -28.79 -5.56 7.89
C LYS A 173 -27.49 -5.12 8.56
N ALA A 174 -26.93 -6.03 9.36
CA ALA A 174 -25.62 -5.85 9.93
C ALA A 174 -24.58 -6.63 9.10
N TRP A 175 -23.45 -5.99 8.84
CA TRP A 175 -22.34 -6.56 8.11
C TRP A 175 -21.07 -6.40 8.92
N ARG A 176 -20.29 -7.47 9.04
CA ARG A 176 -18.90 -7.38 9.47
C ARG A 176 -18.04 -7.23 8.24
N ARG A 177 -17.35 -6.10 8.11
CA ARG A 177 -16.39 -5.82 7.04
C ARG A 177 -14.98 -5.96 7.59
N THR A 178 -14.12 -6.62 6.82
CA THR A 178 -12.67 -6.51 6.99
C THR A 178 -12.18 -5.47 6.00
N VAL A 179 -11.49 -4.45 6.49
CA VAL A 179 -11.07 -3.29 5.71
C VAL A 179 -9.58 -3.00 5.87
N ILE A 180 -8.98 -2.37 4.86
CA ILE A 180 -7.71 -1.66 4.96
C ILE A 180 -7.99 -0.20 4.63
N GLY A 181 -8.07 0.65 5.68
CA GLY A 181 -8.60 1.99 5.54
C GLY A 181 -10.02 1.96 4.95
N GLN A 182 -10.21 2.62 3.81
CA GLN A 182 -11.48 2.67 3.07
C GLN A 182 -11.70 1.48 2.12
N LEU A 183 -10.74 0.56 1.99
CA LEU A 183 -10.84 -0.58 1.08
C LEU A 183 -11.49 -1.77 1.77
N VAL A 184 -12.67 -2.16 1.30
CA VAL A 184 -13.33 -3.39 1.76
C VAL A 184 -12.61 -4.60 1.17
N ILE A 185 -12.07 -5.46 2.02
CA ILE A 185 -11.42 -6.73 1.64
C ILE A 185 -12.45 -7.86 1.59
N LYS A 186 -13.27 -7.94 2.65
CA LYS A 186 -14.25 -9.01 2.84
C LYS A 186 -15.48 -8.46 3.56
N THR A 187 -16.65 -8.89 3.12
CA THR A 187 -17.93 -8.59 3.79
C THR A 187 -18.56 -9.90 4.24
N GLN A 188 -19.03 -9.95 5.48
CA GLN A 188 -19.75 -11.09 6.04
C GLN A 188 -21.04 -10.60 6.68
N PRO A 189 -22.18 -11.29 6.49
CA PRO A 189 -23.39 -10.96 7.23
C PRO A 189 -23.16 -11.21 8.72
N LEU A 190 -23.60 -10.28 9.56
CA LEU A 190 -23.76 -10.50 11.00
C LEU A 190 -25.16 -11.06 11.26
N ALA A 191 -25.28 -11.88 12.30
CA ALA A 191 -26.60 -12.20 12.85
C ALA A 191 -27.32 -10.90 13.22
N LYS A 192 -28.65 -10.91 13.19
CA LYS A 192 -29.45 -9.73 13.57
C LYS A 192 -28.93 -9.20 14.91
N PRO A 193 -28.36 -7.98 14.96
CA PRO A 193 -27.90 -7.40 16.21
C PRO A 193 -29.10 -7.25 17.14
N SER A 194 -28.87 -7.47 18.44
CA SER A 194 -29.89 -7.19 19.45
C SER A 194 -30.24 -5.70 19.45
N GLU A 195 -31.43 -5.32 19.94
CA GLU A 195 -31.85 -3.91 20.03
C GLU A 195 -30.84 -3.04 20.80
N ALA A 196 -30.13 -3.62 21.78
CA ALA A 196 -29.09 -2.94 22.54
C ALA A 196 -27.83 -2.64 21.70
N GLU A 197 -27.40 -3.57 20.84
CA GLU A 197 -26.26 -3.38 19.94
C GLU A 197 -26.59 -2.40 18.79
N LEU A 198 -27.86 -2.34 18.37
CA LEU A 198 -28.35 -1.37 17.39
C LEU A 198 -28.25 0.08 17.87
N HIS A 199 -28.62 0.34 19.12
CA HIS A 199 -28.57 1.69 19.70
C HIS A 199 -27.13 2.23 19.80
N GLN A 200 -26.13 1.35 19.93
CA GLN A 200 -24.73 1.73 20.08
C GLN A 200 -24.01 1.95 18.73
N ALA A 201 -24.54 1.39 17.64
CA ALA A 201 -24.01 1.57 16.28
C ALA A 201 -24.59 2.80 15.54
N MET A 202 -25.64 3.43 16.08
CA MET A 202 -26.33 4.60 15.51
C MET A 202 -25.92 5.95 16.16
N LEU A 203 -25.00 5.93 17.13
CA LEU A 203 -24.44 7.10 17.80
C LEU A 203 -23.01 7.37 17.30
#